data_AF-P34639-F1
#
_entry.id   AF-P34639-F1
#
_cell.length_a   1.000
_cell.length_b   1.000
_cell.length_c   1.000
_cell.angle_alpha   90.00
_cell.angle_beta   90.00
_cell.angle_gamma   90.00
#
_symmetry.space_group_name_H-M   'P 1'
#
loop_
_entity.id
_entity.type
_entity.pdbx_description
1 polymer ?
#
loop_
_entity_poly.entity_id
_entity_poly.type
_entity_poly.pdbx_seq_one_letter_code
_entity_poly.pdbx_strand_id
1 'polypeptide(L)'
;MTRYTYLFILQIISCSFAATWVKITKPTITWEDMEVSLEGEKKFFCGEFDSSFTGRYHWRFNGSSILPERTQIHRNQFVFLAGANAIRNQLPGEYECCVRETLGNACYSRMIVVQNRTDNHNIDMTNSTLLLADEGNTYYIRMHDVKRVEGVKCTLDGVNVDNFKYPFLGRQTKKTVPYHLKIENIERGGEVNCDLRLHKKEIVQKTFDIRLLRGFISSSQLPQFVYLIVFTIIGYILRL
;
A
#
# COMPACT_ATOMS: atom_id res chain seq x y z
N MET A 1 -33.26 15.40 -59.86
CA MET A 1 -33.29 14.60 -58.61
C MET A 1 -31.89 14.08 -58.27
N THR A 2 -30.93 14.98 -58.01
CA THR A 2 -29.49 14.59 -57.92
C THR A 2 -28.71 15.31 -56.81
N ARG A 3 -29.37 16.15 -56.00
CA ARG A 3 -28.73 16.89 -54.89
C ARG A 3 -28.88 16.25 -53.51
N TYR A 4 -29.79 15.29 -53.33
CA TYR A 4 -30.01 14.63 -52.03
C TYR A 4 -29.10 13.41 -51.79
N THR A 5 -28.50 12.86 -52.84
CA THR A 5 -27.65 11.67 -52.76
C THR A 5 -26.25 11.96 -52.21
N TYR A 6 -25.75 13.19 -52.35
CA TYR A 6 -24.44 13.59 -51.81
C TYR A 6 -24.45 13.86 -50.30
N LEU A 7 -25.58 14.27 -49.74
CA LEU A 7 -25.72 14.53 -48.30
C LEU A 7 -25.78 13.23 -47.47
N PHE A 8 -26.30 12.15 -48.03
CA PHE A 8 -26.35 10.85 -47.36
C PHE A 8 -24.98 10.16 -47.29
N ILE A 9 -24.12 10.34 -48.30
CA ILE A 9 -22.77 9.76 -48.31
C ILE A 9 -21.84 10.52 -47.35
N LEU A 10 -22.05 11.83 -47.15
CA LEU A 10 -21.31 12.61 -46.14
C LEU A 10 -21.73 12.28 -44.70
N GLN A 11 -22.99 11.90 -44.44
CA GLN A 11 -23.40 11.49 -43.09
C GLN A 11 -22.94 10.08 -42.71
N ILE A 12 -22.79 9.17 -43.69
CA ILE A 12 -22.30 7.80 -43.43
C ILE A 12 -20.78 7.77 -43.21
N ILE A 13 -20.02 8.74 -43.74
CA ILE A 13 -18.56 8.86 -43.51
C ILE A 13 -18.25 9.63 -42.20
N SER A 14 -19.22 10.31 -41.58
CA SER A 14 -18.99 11.05 -40.32
C SER A 14 -19.14 10.21 -39.04
N CYS A 15 -19.63 8.97 -39.13
CA CYS A 15 -19.94 8.13 -37.96
C CYS A 15 -18.84 7.12 -37.57
N SER A 16 -17.67 7.14 -38.21
CA SER A 16 -16.62 6.09 -38.02
C SER A 16 -15.27 6.61 -37.50
N PHE A 17 -15.17 7.89 -37.12
CA PHE A 17 -13.94 8.46 -36.53
C PHE A 17 -13.95 8.52 -34.99
N ALA A 18 -14.93 7.89 -34.33
CA ALA A 18 -14.79 7.58 -32.92
C ALA A 18 -13.81 6.41 -32.81
N ALA A 19 -12.52 6.72 -32.63
CA ALA A 19 -11.49 5.71 -32.49
C ALA A 19 -11.87 4.76 -31.34
N THR A 20 -12.28 3.55 -31.70
CA THR A 20 -12.85 2.56 -30.80
C THR A 20 -11.76 2.11 -29.83
N TRP A 21 -11.94 2.45 -28.56
CA TRP A 21 -11.05 1.98 -27.49
C TRP A 21 -11.40 0.54 -27.14
N VAL A 22 -10.42 -0.35 -27.15
CA VAL A 22 -10.58 -1.73 -26.69
C VAL A 22 -10.11 -1.84 -25.24
N LYS A 23 -10.95 -2.38 -24.35
CA LYS A 23 -10.55 -2.68 -22.96
C LYS A 23 -10.01 -4.12 -22.88
N ILE A 24 -8.79 -4.27 -22.38
CA ILE A 24 -8.09 -5.55 -22.25
C ILE A 24 -7.85 -5.81 -20.78
N THR A 25 -8.51 -6.83 -20.23
CA THR A 25 -8.31 -7.25 -18.84
C THR A 25 -7.08 -8.15 -18.74
N LYS A 26 -6.10 -7.73 -17.94
CA LYS A 26 -4.91 -8.50 -17.59
C LYS A 26 -5.16 -9.31 -16.31
N PRO A 27 -4.39 -10.39 -16.07
CA PRO A 27 -4.48 -11.15 -14.82
C PRO A 27 -4.28 -10.26 -13.59
N THR A 28 -5.06 -10.55 -12.55
CA THR A 28 -4.95 -9.93 -11.22
C THR A 28 -3.57 -10.18 -10.62
N ILE A 29 -3.02 -9.15 -9.98
CA ILE A 29 -1.77 -9.25 -9.21
C ILE A 29 -2.10 -9.21 -7.72
N THR A 30 -1.51 -10.13 -6.95
CA THR A 30 -1.48 -10.02 -5.49
C THR A 30 -0.35 -9.08 -5.08
N TRP A 31 -0.61 -8.16 -4.14
CA TRP A 31 0.38 -7.25 -3.57
C TRP A 31 1.62 -7.97 -3.05
N GLU A 32 1.41 -9.06 -2.31
CA GLU A 32 2.47 -9.89 -1.74
C GLU A 32 3.37 -10.52 -2.81
N ASP A 33 2.81 -10.86 -3.99
CA ASP A 33 3.52 -11.53 -5.08
C ASP A 33 4.33 -10.55 -5.97
N MET A 34 4.16 -9.25 -5.78
CA MET A 34 4.92 -8.25 -6.55
C MET A 34 6.40 -8.22 -6.14
N GLU A 35 7.29 -8.29 -7.12
CA GLU A 35 8.72 -8.12 -6.92
C GLU A 35 9.04 -6.76 -6.27
N VAL A 36 9.96 -6.78 -5.31
CA VAL A 36 10.44 -5.59 -4.59
C VAL A 36 11.85 -5.28 -5.08
N SER A 37 12.08 -4.04 -5.52
CA SER A 37 13.40 -3.58 -5.93
C SER A 37 14.33 -3.39 -4.73
N LEU A 38 15.63 -3.15 -5.01
CA LEU A 38 16.62 -2.84 -3.95
C LEU A 38 16.27 -1.56 -3.18
N GLU A 39 15.57 -0.63 -3.84
CA GLU A 39 15.08 0.62 -3.28
C GLU A 39 13.78 0.44 -2.47
N GLY A 40 13.22 -0.77 -2.41
CA GLY A 40 11.97 -1.05 -1.70
C GLY A 40 10.71 -0.72 -2.50
N GLU A 41 10.84 -0.53 -3.82
CA GLU A 41 9.72 -0.22 -4.71
C GLU A 41 9.06 -1.49 -5.25
N LYS A 42 7.75 -1.46 -5.47
CA LYS A 42 7.04 -2.49 -6.24
C LYS A 42 6.60 -1.89 -7.55
N LYS A 43 6.69 -2.62 -8.66
CA LYS A 43 6.26 -2.10 -9.96
C LYS A 43 5.53 -3.13 -10.80
N PHE A 44 4.69 -2.63 -11.71
CA PHE A 44 4.14 -3.45 -12.77
C PHE A 44 4.06 -2.64 -14.07
N PHE A 45 4.02 -3.37 -15.18
CA PHE A 45 3.99 -2.78 -16.51
C PHE A 45 2.56 -2.74 -17.06
N CYS A 46 2.24 -1.65 -17.75
CA CYS A 46 1.22 -1.60 -18.77
C CYS A 46 1.58 -2.71 -19.76
N GLY A 47 0.67 -3.66 -19.96
CA GLY A 47 0.96 -4.82 -20.79
C GLY A 47 0.69 -4.51 -22.26
N GLU A 48 1.16 -3.37 -22.76
CA GLU A 48 0.93 -2.94 -24.14
C GLU A 48 1.40 -3.99 -25.16
N PHE A 49 0.71 -4.09 -26.30
CA PHE A 49 1.08 -5.07 -27.33
C PHE A 49 2.26 -4.56 -28.16
N ASP A 50 2.27 -3.26 -28.46
CA ASP A 50 3.37 -2.61 -29.16
C ASP A 50 4.45 -2.18 -28.16
N SER A 51 5.39 -3.08 -27.85
CA SER A 51 6.52 -2.77 -26.94
C SER A 51 7.47 -1.70 -27.47
N SER A 52 7.37 -1.35 -28.76
CA SER A 52 8.11 -0.26 -29.38
C SER A 52 7.40 1.09 -29.26
N PHE A 53 6.21 1.12 -28.65
CA PHE A 53 5.43 2.34 -28.47
C PHE A 53 6.13 3.34 -27.55
N THR A 54 6.45 4.51 -28.10
CA THR A 54 7.13 5.62 -27.42
C THR A 54 6.21 6.78 -27.02
N GLY A 55 4.89 6.61 -27.22
CA GLY A 55 3.92 7.67 -26.95
C GLY A 55 3.52 7.82 -25.48
N ARG A 56 2.36 8.43 -25.25
CA ARG A 56 1.86 8.73 -23.90
C ARG A 56 1.02 7.59 -23.33
N TYR A 57 1.21 7.35 -22.04
CA TYR A 57 0.48 6.37 -21.25
C TYR A 57 -0.47 7.11 -20.31
N HIS A 58 -1.76 6.85 -20.43
CA HIS A 58 -2.78 7.46 -19.58
C HIS A 58 -3.23 6.47 -18.51
N TRP A 59 -2.64 6.59 -17.34
CA TRP A 59 -2.97 5.76 -16.19
C TRP A 59 -4.19 6.26 -15.43
N ARG A 60 -4.97 5.32 -14.90
CA ARG A 60 -6.15 5.55 -14.08
C ARG A 60 -6.20 4.55 -12.94
N PHE A 61 -6.73 4.98 -11.81
CA PHE A 61 -7.02 4.13 -10.66
C PHE A 61 -8.52 4.21 -10.35
N ASN A 62 -9.20 3.06 -10.37
CA ASN A 62 -10.65 2.92 -10.21
C ASN A 62 -11.43 3.91 -11.11
N GLY A 63 -11.02 4.02 -12.38
CA GLY A 63 -11.61 4.94 -13.36
C GLY A 63 -11.24 6.42 -13.18
N SER A 64 -10.54 6.81 -12.12
CA SER A 64 -10.08 8.18 -11.87
C SER A 64 -8.66 8.41 -12.38
N SER A 65 -8.33 9.64 -12.81
CA SER A 65 -6.94 10.05 -13.09
C SER A 65 -6.15 10.40 -11.82
N ILE A 66 -6.80 10.39 -10.64
CA ILE A 66 -6.16 10.58 -9.35
C ILE A 66 -5.58 9.24 -8.91
N LEU A 67 -4.27 9.19 -8.72
CA LEU A 67 -3.55 7.99 -8.32
C LEU A 67 -3.41 7.94 -6.79
N PRO A 68 -3.29 6.74 -6.19
CA PRO A 68 -3.02 6.60 -4.77
C PRO A 68 -1.72 7.30 -4.36
N GLU A 69 -1.63 7.64 -3.08
CA GLU A 69 -0.39 8.13 -2.49
C GLU A 69 0.76 7.11 -2.62
N ARG A 70 2.00 7.59 -2.55
CA ARG A 70 3.22 6.77 -2.72
C ARG A 70 3.24 5.99 -4.04
N THR A 71 2.71 6.58 -5.11
CA THR A 71 2.81 6.03 -6.46
C THR A 71 3.46 7.01 -7.44
N GLN A 72 4.09 6.47 -8.47
CA GLN A 72 4.66 7.20 -9.60
C GLN A 72 4.44 6.43 -10.91
N ILE A 73 4.51 7.16 -12.02
CA ILE A 73 4.43 6.59 -13.37
C ILE A 73 5.70 6.93 -14.13
N HIS A 74 6.26 5.91 -14.78
CA HIS A 74 7.37 6.05 -15.70
C HIS A 74 7.02 5.36 -17.02
N ARG A 75 6.39 6.11 -17.95
CA ARG A 75 5.87 5.58 -19.23
C ARG A 75 4.91 4.41 -19.03
N ASN A 76 5.31 3.22 -19.46
CA ASN A 76 4.58 1.97 -19.32
C ASN A 76 4.71 1.35 -17.92
N GLN A 77 5.40 2.00 -16.97
CA GLN A 77 5.58 1.46 -15.63
C GLN A 77 4.73 2.22 -14.63
N PHE A 78 4.04 1.45 -13.78
CA PHE A 78 3.41 1.96 -12.58
C PHE A 78 4.23 1.49 -11.38
N VAL A 79 4.67 2.45 -10.56
CA VAL A 79 5.61 2.23 -9.47
C VAL A 79 4.95 2.61 -8.14
N PHE A 80 4.97 1.69 -7.20
CA PHE A 80 4.71 1.92 -5.79
C PHE A 80 6.05 2.23 -5.11
N LEU A 81 6.15 3.44 -4.57
CA LEU A 81 7.38 3.94 -3.96
C LEU A 81 7.70 3.20 -2.68
N ALA A 82 8.96 3.33 -2.23
CA ALA A 82 9.38 2.88 -0.91
C ALA A 82 8.41 3.37 0.18
N GLY A 83 8.06 2.46 1.10
CA GLY A 83 7.07 2.71 2.17
C GLY A 83 5.60 2.54 1.75
N ALA A 84 5.29 2.25 0.48
CA ALA A 84 3.92 1.93 0.08
C ALA A 84 3.34 0.68 0.79
N ASN A 85 4.21 -0.22 1.28
CA ASN A 85 3.79 -1.41 2.00
C ASN A 85 3.01 -1.10 3.29
N ALA A 86 3.37 -0.01 3.98
CA ALA A 86 2.65 0.48 5.16
C ALA A 86 1.18 0.84 4.86
N ILE A 87 0.90 1.44 3.71
CA ILE A 87 -0.47 1.80 3.30
C ILE A 87 -1.10 0.77 2.36
N ARG A 88 -0.54 -0.44 2.24
CA ARG A 88 -0.96 -1.43 1.24
C ARG A 88 -2.46 -1.72 1.26
N ASN A 89 -3.13 -1.60 2.40
CA ASN A 89 -4.57 -1.88 2.48
C ASN A 89 -5.43 -0.88 1.69
N GLN A 90 -4.89 0.31 1.39
CA GLN A 90 -5.56 1.38 0.64
C GLN A 90 -5.30 1.29 -0.88
N LEU A 91 -4.33 0.49 -1.30
CA LEU A 91 -3.87 0.40 -2.69
C LEU A 91 -4.63 -0.58 -3.60
N PRO A 92 -5.40 -1.57 -3.09
CA PRO A 92 -6.20 -2.44 -3.94
C PRO A 92 -7.24 -1.69 -4.76
N GLY A 93 -7.41 -2.13 -5.99
CA GLY A 93 -8.31 -1.52 -6.97
C GLY A 93 -7.94 -1.89 -8.39
N GLU A 94 -8.67 -1.30 -9.33
CA GLU A 94 -8.44 -1.43 -10.76
C GLU A 94 -7.43 -0.36 -11.22
N TYR A 95 -6.34 -0.80 -11.82
CA TYR A 95 -5.36 0.07 -12.47
C TYR A 95 -5.48 -0.09 -13.97
N GLU A 96 -5.77 1.01 -14.67
CA GLU A 96 -5.93 1.01 -16.12
C GLU A 96 -4.85 1.87 -16.76
N CYS A 97 -4.27 1.39 -17.84
CA CYS A 97 -3.34 2.13 -18.66
C CYS A 97 -3.87 2.21 -20.09
N CYS A 98 -4.24 3.41 -20.52
CA CYS A 98 -4.79 3.67 -21.85
C CYS A 98 -3.70 4.25 -22.77
N VAL A 99 -3.48 3.59 -23.90
CA VAL A 99 -2.47 3.96 -24.91
C VAL A 99 -3.11 4.03 -26.29
N ARG A 100 -2.54 4.88 -27.13
CA ARG A 100 -2.89 4.99 -28.55
C ARG A 100 -1.75 4.42 -29.36
N GLU A 101 -1.74 3.10 -29.52
CA GLU A 101 -0.71 2.38 -30.26
C GLU A 101 -0.89 2.56 -31.78
N THR A 102 0.11 2.10 -32.54
CA THR A 102 0.04 2.00 -34.01
C THR A 102 -1.08 1.05 -34.47
N LEU A 103 -1.34 0.00 -33.69
CA LEU A 103 -2.36 -1.02 -33.94
C LEU A 103 -3.79 -0.55 -33.61
N GLY A 104 -3.92 0.49 -32.79
CA GLY A 104 -5.21 0.99 -32.32
C GLY A 104 -5.15 1.56 -30.90
N ASN A 105 -6.31 1.94 -30.38
CA ASN A 105 -6.42 2.49 -29.03
C ASN A 105 -6.87 1.39 -28.06
N ALA A 106 -6.11 1.19 -26.99
CA ALA A 106 -6.41 0.16 -26.01
C ALA A 106 -6.25 0.69 -24.57
N CYS A 107 -7.08 0.17 -23.67
CA CYS A 107 -6.95 0.35 -22.23
C CYS A 107 -6.68 -1.00 -21.57
N TYR A 108 -5.51 -1.15 -20.97
CA TYR A 108 -5.10 -2.35 -20.26
C TYR A 108 -5.47 -2.22 -18.79
N SER A 109 -6.45 -3.00 -18.36
CA SER A 109 -6.94 -3.01 -16.98
C SER A 109 -6.31 -4.16 -16.21
N ARG A 110 -5.90 -3.90 -14.96
CA ARG A 110 -5.38 -4.90 -14.04
C ARG A 110 -5.89 -4.64 -12.63
N MET A 111 -6.41 -5.68 -11.99
CA MET A 111 -6.77 -5.63 -10.58
C MET A 111 -5.54 -5.90 -9.70
N ILE A 112 -5.40 -5.12 -8.63
CA ILE A 112 -4.47 -5.41 -7.53
C ILE A 112 -5.27 -5.74 -6.28
N VAL A 113 -4.90 -6.82 -5.61
CA VAL A 113 -5.52 -7.31 -4.37
C VAL A 113 -4.47 -7.54 -3.28
N VAL A 114 -4.87 -7.49 -2.01
CA VAL A 114 -4.03 -7.84 -0.86
C VAL A 114 -4.64 -9.08 -0.23
N GLN A 115 -3.85 -10.16 -0.09
CA GLN A 115 -4.35 -11.42 0.48
C GLN A 115 -4.48 -11.34 2.01
N ASN A 116 -3.53 -10.66 2.66
CA ASN A 116 -3.43 -10.62 4.12
C ASN A 116 -3.81 -9.24 4.67
N ARG A 117 -5.04 -8.81 4.39
CA ARG A 117 -5.63 -7.65 5.09
C ARG A 117 -5.92 -8.05 6.53
N THR A 118 -4.91 -7.94 7.39
CA THR A 118 -5.00 -8.42 8.77
C THR A 118 -5.37 -7.29 9.73
N ASP A 119 -6.62 -7.32 10.16
CA ASP A 119 -7.09 -6.60 11.33
C ASP A 119 -6.86 -7.48 12.57
N ASN A 120 -5.84 -7.13 13.35
CA ASN A 120 -5.46 -7.84 14.57
C ASN A 120 -6.31 -7.35 15.73
N HIS A 121 -7.30 -8.16 16.10
CA HIS A 121 -8.20 -7.90 17.21
C HIS A 121 -7.68 -8.52 18.51
N ASN A 122 -8.28 -8.12 19.63
CA ASN A 122 -8.03 -8.66 20.98
C ASN A 122 -6.59 -8.50 21.49
N ILE A 123 -5.89 -7.44 21.08
CA ILE A 123 -4.53 -7.18 21.56
C ILE A 123 -4.60 -6.55 22.95
N ASP A 124 -4.27 -7.31 24.00
CA ASP A 124 -4.24 -6.81 25.38
C ASP A 124 -2.83 -6.35 25.78
N MET A 125 -2.71 -5.03 25.90
CA MET A 125 -1.48 -4.35 26.31
C MET A 125 -1.53 -3.92 27.78
N THR A 126 -2.52 -4.33 28.57
CA THR A 126 -2.66 -3.87 29.97
C THR A 126 -1.37 -4.10 30.77
N ASN A 127 -0.82 -5.32 30.72
CA ASN A 127 0.41 -5.70 31.42
C ASN A 127 1.65 -5.80 30.50
N SER A 128 1.49 -5.53 29.21
CA SER A 128 2.57 -5.62 28.23
C SER A 128 3.19 -4.26 27.96
N THR A 129 4.50 -4.23 27.71
CA THR A 129 5.26 -3.02 27.34
C THR A 129 5.82 -3.09 25.92
N LEU A 130 5.53 -4.16 25.18
CA LEU A 130 6.03 -4.40 23.84
C LEU A 130 4.90 -4.94 22.94
N LEU A 131 4.67 -4.26 21.82
CA LEU A 131 3.82 -4.71 20.72
C LEU A 131 4.70 -5.15 19.56
N LEU A 132 4.69 -6.45 19.26
CA LEU A 132 5.27 -6.98 18.03
C LEU A 132 4.23 -6.84 16.91
N ALA A 133 4.60 -6.14 15.84
CA ALA A 133 3.69 -5.80 14.77
C ALA A 133 4.29 -6.09 13.39
N ASP A 134 3.44 -6.25 12.39
CA ASP A 134 3.83 -6.30 10.99
C ASP A 134 3.45 -5.00 10.32
N GLU A 135 4.37 -4.44 9.53
CA GLU A 135 4.12 -3.23 8.75
C GLU A 135 2.81 -3.35 7.98
N GLY A 136 2.02 -2.28 7.92
CA GLY A 136 0.75 -2.16 7.22
C GLY A 136 -0.41 -2.99 7.78
N ASN A 137 -0.24 -3.70 8.89
CA ASN A 137 -1.37 -4.30 9.60
C ASN A 137 -2.08 -3.26 10.49
N THR A 138 -3.35 -3.56 10.80
CA THR A 138 -4.16 -2.78 11.74
C THR A 138 -4.27 -3.51 13.07
N TYR A 139 -4.19 -2.79 14.18
CA TYR A 139 -4.22 -3.34 15.54
C TYR A 139 -5.30 -2.68 16.39
N TYR A 140 -6.16 -3.48 17.01
CA TYR A 140 -7.16 -3.05 17.98
C TYR A 140 -6.69 -3.41 19.38
N ILE A 141 -6.34 -2.39 20.15
CA ILE A 141 -5.57 -2.52 21.38
C ILE A 141 -6.42 -2.15 22.59
N ARG A 142 -6.45 -3.04 23.56
CA ARG A 142 -6.89 -2.77 24.92
C ARG A 142 -5.67 -2.35 25.75
N MET A 143 -5.74 -1.16 26.32
CA MET A 143 -4.62 -0.61 27.09
C MET A 143 -4.80 -0.70 28.61
N HIS A 144 -6.02 -0.97 29.09
CA HIS A 144 -6.34 -0.97 30.51
C HIS A 144 -7.51 -1.92 30.82
N ASP A 145 -7.56 -2.45 32.04
CA ASP A 145 -8.59 -3.41 32.48
C ASP A 145 -9.95 -2.77 32.82
N VAL A 146 -10.14 -1.47 32.59
CA VAL A 146 -11.36 -0.76 33.01
C VAL A 146 -12.37 -0.66 31.87
N LYS A 147 -13.66 -0.84 32.21
CA LYS A 147 -14.76 -0.78 31.23
C LYS A 147 -15.06 0.62 30.70
N ARG A 148 -14.62 1.68 31.40
CA ARG A 148 -14.98 3.07 31.08
C ARG A 148 -13.73 3.96 31.05
N VAL A 149 -13.22 4.18 29.85
CA VAL A 149 -12.25 5.23 29.52
C VAL A 149 -13.01 6.35 28.80
N GLU A 150 -12.96 7.57 29.33
CA GLU A 150 -13.62 8.76 28.77
C GLU A 150 -12.86 9.34 27.57
N GLY A 151 -11.54 9.20 27.58
CA GLY A 151 -10.67 9.73 26.55
C GLY A 151 -9.34 9.00 26.54
N VAL A 152 -8.75 8.94 25.37
CA VAL A 152 -7.41 8.42 25.14
C VAL A 152 -6.70 9.49 24.33
N LYS A 153 -5.43 9.71 24.56
CA LYS A 153 -4.58 10.49 23.66
C LYS A 153 -3.23 9.81 23.59
N CYS A 154 -2.78 9.48 22.40
CA CYS A 154 -1.55 8.73 22.20
C CYS A 154 -0.61 9.48 21.23
N THR A 155 0.69 9.34 21.49
CA THR A 155 1.77 9.84 20.63
C THR A 155 2.75 8.70 20.34
N LEU A 156 3.39 8.75 19.18
CA LEU A 156 4.49 7.86 18.79
C LEU A 156 5.77 8.69 18.72
N ASP A 157 6.75 8.36 19.56
CA ASP A 157 7.98 9.12 19.75
C ASP A 157 7.72 10.62 20.02
N GLY A 158 6.67 10.90 20.81
CA GLY A 158 6.24 12.26 21.16
C GLY A 158 5.46 13.00 20.06
N VAL A 159 5.21 12.38 18.90
CA VAL A 159 4.46 12.97 17.78
C VAL A 159 3.05 12.39 17.70
N ASN A 160 2.04 13.24 17.46
CA ASN A 160 0.69 12.76 17.17
C ASN A 160 0.67 12.10 15.78
N VAL A 161 0.08 10.91 15.68
CA VAL A 161 -0.01 10.18 14.40
C VAL A 161 -1.47 10.00 14.00
N ASP A 162 -1.81 10.38 12.77
CA ASP A 162 -3.20 10.38 12.28
C ASP A 162 -3.83 8.98 12.22
N ASN A 163 -3.01 7.94 12.11
CA ASN A 163 -3.46 6.55 12.07
C ASN A 163 -3.79 5.97 13.46
N PHE A 164 -3.55 6.72 14.53
CA PHE A 164 -4.00 6.36 15.87
C PHE A 164 -5.43 6.87 16.06
N LYS A 165 -6.40 5.97 15.95
CA LYS A 165 -7.82 6.29 16.12
C LYS A 165 -8.27 5.97 17.54
N TYR A 166 -8.79 6.99 18.22
CA TYR A 166 -9.29 6.90 19.59
C TYR A 166 -10.34 7.98 19.88
N PRO A 167 -11.22 7.79 20.90
CA PRO A 167 -11.53 6.51 21.53
C PRO A 167 -12.37 5.64 20.58
N PHE A 168 -11.97 4.40 20.31
CA PHE A 168 -12.78 3.48 19.53
C PHE A 168 -13.89 2.88 20.41
N LEU A 169 -14.95 3.65 20.67
CA LEU A 169 -16.16 3.16 21.35
C LEU A 169 -17.05 2.33 20.40
N GLY A 170 -16.45 1.50 19.56
CA GLY A 170 -17.17 0.59 18.68
C GLY A 170 -17.77 -0.56 19.48
N ARG A 171 -19.08 -0.49 19.77
CA ARG A 171 -19.89 -1.66 20.19
C ARG A 171 -20.06 -2.68 19.05
N GLN A 172 -19.00 -3.03 18.32
CA GLN A 172 -19.12 -3.97 17.19
C GLN A 172 -19.37 -5.41 17.63
N THR A 173 -19.31 -5.68 18.93
CA THR A 173 -19.60 -6.99 19.50
C THR A 173 -20.36 -6.81 20.80
N LYS A 174 -21.58 -7.37 20.87
CA LYS A 174 -22.45 -7.33 22.06
C LYS A 174 -21.85 -7.98 23.33
N LYS A 175 -20.58 -8.40 23.32
CA LYS A 175 -19.95 -9.23 24.36
C LYS A 175 -18.46 -9.01 24.65
N THR A 176 -17.72 -8.14 23.96
CA THR A 176 -16.25 -8.15 24.11
C THR A 176 -15.61 -6.82 24.52
N VAL A 177 -14.49 -6.99 25.21
CA VAL A 177 -13.60 -6.03 25.88
C VAL A 177 -13.45 -4.71 25.09
N PRO A 178 -13.53 -3.54 25.75
CA PRO A 178 -13.39 -2.26 25.04
C PRO A 178 -11.97 -2.10 24.49
N TYR A 179 -11.87 -1.84 23.19
CA TYR A 179 -10.63 -1.34 22.59
C TYR A 179 -10.50 0.14 22.87
N HIS A 180 -9.30 0.57 23.24
CA HIS A 180 -9.03 1.96 23.60
C HIS A 180 -8.32 2.70 22.47
N LEU A 181 -7.52 1.97 21.68
CA LEU A 181 -6.72 2.49 20.59
C LEU A 181 -6.85 1.55 19.39
N LYS A 182 -7.07 2.12 18.21
CA LYS A 182 -6.88 1.44 16.93
C LYS A 182 -5.68 2.07 16.23
N ILE A 183 -4.67 1.28 15.90
CA ILE A 183 -3.54 1.71 15.07
C ILE A 183 -3.78 1.16 13.67
N GLU A 184 -4.12 2.02 12.72
CA GLU A 184 -4.32 1.64 11.32
C GLU A 184 -2.98 1.60 10.58
N ASN A 185 -2.76 0.59 9.73
CA ASN A 185 -1.66 0.59 8.75
C ASN A 185 -0.31 0.99 9.37
N ILE A 186 0.20 0.20 10.31
CA ILE A 186 1.39 0.57 11.07
C ILE A 186 2.62 0.76 10.16
N GLU A 187 3.21 1.96 10.16
CA GLU A 187 4.29 2.28 9.20
C GLU A 187 5.69 2.11 9.80
N ARG A 188 5.83 2.43 11.08
CA ARG A 188 7.11 2.41 11.80
C ARG A 188 6.92 1.95 13.24
N GLY A 189 7.99 1.40 13.80
CA GLY A 189 8.10 1.17 15.24
C GLY A 189 8.41 2.46 15.99
N GLY A 190 8.47 2.37 17.32
CA GLY A 190 8.76 3.49 18.21
C GLY A 190 8.01 3.39 19.54
N GLU A 191 8.31 4.32 20.43
CA GLU A 191 7.69 4.39 21.75
C GLU A 191 6.33 5.07 21.67
N VAL A 192 5.29 4.36 22.11
CA VAL A 192 3.94 4.90 22.23
C VAL A 192 3.67 5.33 23.66
N ASN A 193 3.34 6.61 23.82
CA ASN A 193 2.93 7.20 25.09
C ASN A 193 1.46 7.59 25.01
N CYS A 194 0.63 7.00 25.87
CA CYS A 194 -0.81 7.21 25.92
C CYS A 194 -1.27 7.73 27.29
N ASP A 195 -2.03 8.83 27.28
CA ASP A 195 -2.77 9.33 28.43
C ASP A 195 -4.22 8.82 28.34
N LEU A 196 -4.63 8.00 29.30
CA LEU A 196 -5.98 7.49 29.44
C LEU A 196 -6.73 8.29 30.51
N ARG A 197 -7.80 8.96 30.11
CA ARG A 197 -8.70 9.65 31.04
C ARG A 197 -9.80 8.70 31.48
N LEU A 198 -9.82 8.38 32.77
CA LEU A 198 -10.81 7.52 33.39
C LEU A 198 -12.00 8.31 33.94
N HIS A 199 -13.09 7.59 34.20
CA HIS A 199 -14.25 8.15 34.90
C HIS A 199 -13.83 8.63 36.31
N LYS A 200 -14.20 9.88 36.67
CA LYS A 200 -13.70 10.68 37.82
C LYS A 200 -12.46 11.55 37.57
N LYS A 201 -12.10 11.79 36.30
CA LYS A 201 -10.97 12.67 35.89
C LYS A 201 -9.58 12.18 36.34
N GLU A 202 -9.46 10.91 36.71
CA GLU A 202 -8.15 10.29 36.93
C GLU A 202 -7.48 10.08 35.56
N ILE A 203 -6.18 10.35 35.48
CA ILE A 203 -5.38 10.15 34.27
C ILE A 203 -4.38 9.04 34.56
N VAL A 204 -4.43 7.98 33.76
CA VAL A 204 -3.47 6.87 33.81
C VAL A 204 -2.60 6.93 32.57
N GLN A 205 -1.29 6.89 32.77
CA GLN A 205 -0.32 6.87 31.68
C GLN A 205 0.03 5.42 31.32
N LYS A 206 0.09 5.13 30.03
CA LYS A 206 0.52 3.85 29.49
C LYS A 206 1.59 4.09 28.43
N THR A 207 2.74 3.45 28.63
CA THR A 207 3.84 3.44 27.67
C THR A 207 4.09 2.03 27.17
N PHE A 208 4.33 1.87 25.87
CA PHE A 208 4.77 0.62 25.26
C PHE A 208 5.56 0.87 23.98
N ASP A 209 6.46 -0.04 23.62
CA ASP A 209 7.28 0.01 22.41
C ASP A 209 6.61 -0.79 21.28
N ILE A 210 6.65 -0.28 20.05
CA ILE A 210 6.24 -0.99 18.84
C ILE A 210 7.49 -1.46 18.11
N ARG A 211 7.60 -2.78 17.87
CA ARG A 211 8.66 -3.35 17.05
C ARG A 211 8.10 -4.08 15.85
N LEU A 212 8.57 -3.71 14.66
CA LEU A 212 8.20 -4.38 13.42
C LEU A 212 8.95 -5.71 13.28
N LEU A 213 8.22 -6.80 13.11
CA LEU A 213 8.75 -8.16 12.94
C LEU A 213 9.57 -8.31 11.66
N ARG A 214 9.25 -7.51 10.63
CA ARG A 214 9.99 -7.41 9.38
C ARG A 214 10.55 -6.01 9.25
N GLY A 215 11.57 -5.69 10.05
CA GLY A 215 12.39 -4.50 9.79
C GLY A 215 13.07 -4.66 8.45
N PHE A 216 12.93 -3.68 7.55
CA PHE A 216 13.85 -3.52 6.43
C PHE A 216 15.26 -3.61 7.01
N ILE A 217 16.00 -4.63 6.58
CA ILE A 217 17.45 -4.62 6.69
C ILE A 217 17.86 -3.40 5.85
N SER A 218 18.23 -2.31 6.50
CA SER A 218 19.12 -1.35 5.85
C SER A 218 20.37 -2.15 5.51
N SER A 219 20.50 -2.55 4.24
CA SER A 219 21.65 -3.30 3.73
C SER A 219 22.86 -2.38 3.59
N SER A 220 23.26 -1.71 4.67
CA SER A 220 24.60 -1.12 4.82
C SER A 220 25.62 -2.13 5.37
N GLN A 221 25.26 -3.42 5.53
CA GLN A 221 26.18 -4.49 5.94
C GLN A 221 26.20 -5.71 5.01
N LEU A 222 25.92 -5.52 3.72
CA LEU A 222 26.02 -6.58 2.71
C LEU A 222 27.31 -6.64 1.84
N PRO A 223 28.45 -5.97 2.16
CA PRO A 223 29.73 -6.40 1.59
C PRO A 223 30.58 -7.30 2.50
N GLN A 224 30.42 -7.29 3.84
CA GLN A 224 31.44 -7.96 4.68
C GLN A 224 31.46 -9.48 4.54
N PHE A 225 30.32 -10.15 4.38
CA PHE A 225 30.30 -11.60 4.14
C PHE A 225 30.76 -12.01 2.74
N VAL A 226 30.50 -11.19 1.72
CA VAL A 226 30.99 -11.46 0.35
C VAL A 226 32.51 -11.22 0.27
N TYR A 227 33.03 -10.17 0.90
CA TYR A 227 34.47 -9.94 1.00
C TYR A 227 35.18 -11.07 1.79
N LEU A 228 34.60 -11.59 2.87
CA LEU A 228 35.19 -12.72 3.63
C LEU A 228 35.23 -14.03 2.82
N ILE A 229 34.22 -14.29 1.98
CA ILE A 229 34.21 -15.49 1.11
C ILE A 229 35.19 -15.32 -0.06
N VAL A 230 35.28 -14.13 -0.66
CA VAL A 230 36.24 -13.86 -1.75
C VAL A 230 37.69 -13.90 -1.22
N PHE A 231 37.98 -13.36 -0.03
CA PHE A 231 39.31 -13.43 0.56
C PHE A 231 39.72 -14.86 0.98
N THR A 232 38.78 -15.67 1.45
CA THR A 232 39.09 -17.08 1.77
C THR A 232 39.33 -17.91 0.52
N ILE A 233 38.59 -17.68 -0.57
CA ILE A 233 38.82 -18.36 -1.87
C ILE A 233 40.15 -17.92 -2.50
N ILE A 234 40.45 -16.61 -2.54
CA ILE A 234 41.73 -16.10 -3.07
C ILE A 234 42.90 -16.58 -2.20
N GLY A 235 42.76 -16.61 -0.87
CA GLY A 235 43.77 -17.13 0.04
C GLY A 235 44.01 -18.64 -0.10
N TYR A 236 42.99 -19.41 -0.48
CA TYR A 236 43.13 -20.85 -0.75
C TYR A 236 43.78 -21.11 -2.10
N ILE A 237 43.48 -20.30 -3.13
CA ILE A 237 44.08 -20.43 -4.46
C ILE A 237 45.55 -19.99 -4.46
N LEU A 238 45.95 -19.03 -3.63
CA LEU A 238 47.35 -18.59 -3.49
C LEU A 238 48.20 -19.47 -2.55
N ARG A 239 47.61 -20.47 -1.88
CA ARG A 239 48.33 -21.44 -1.01
C ARG A 239 48.44 -22.85 -1.61
N LEU A 240 47.90 -23.06 -2.82
CA LEU A 240 48.12 -24.24 -3.66
C LEU A 240 49.16 -23.90 -4.74
#